data_AF-A0A226EEQ6-F1
#
_entry.id   AF-A0A226EEQ6-F1
#
_cell.length_a   1.000
_cell.length_b   1.000
_cell.length_c   1.000
_cell.angle_alpha   90.00
_cell.angle_beta   90.00
_cell.angle_gamma   90.00
#
_symmetry.space_group_name_H-M   'P 1'
#
loop_
_entity.id
_entity.type
_entity.pdbx_description
1 polymer ?
#
loop_
_entity_poly.entity_id
_entity_poly.type
_entity_poly.pdbx_seq_one_letter_code
_entity_poly.pdbx_strand_id
1 'polypeptide(L)'
;MDDSSSDDDFVNSRRSSCLTQKPATPSSSSKRKAATPTSSKKSKPKKKKDDDEEEKVPELRFVKLDSDDDDDEEELTSKMEWMMVESKVDGTRYAMGPPTNPNHRYVNRKIQTREEKPVPVWCKITQSLSTKRKMADKSEDENESKLREFYCELAREGNDEDMPSQESTTSELTPLTPEVVTGKYPPLTANERTIAETKIRAAGQEGLLVPGLTSRVAYSLPNLNRDYGLFVTLPLNTRSRARFICAAEPNCVRTKATLMEEVTKCDIHKGERIGFVLSQFTDGANMKNNVILHTIASFTYISGDQEGKARNAGTATTSTINNNVYGSWKVYTKEREAAKKPTPELIEIETRRRYFDDEYEMMKVYSARQTTTLFQMLLWPETTIKIISLNTMVNFPNGAYRELVEEMDLCSVELRIQDKISPAAAELKSGLEIPFLLKPEQGESLWSLLARGSKKNEEEENVEKMAALYFVSSPFVIYAGQTISAIVHTISSGRDPVMDYKGNKGNHPDYKIIPIGLVLEKERYKWEFHLHMCALIASLLKLKNCINPADYSSSDPHPLCINRQTNSSFIDKQSWGIIHGYMMKKFLVNVYLGPKVLDQ
;
A
#
# COMPACT_ATOMS: atom_id res chain seq x y z
N MET A 1 34.13 -69.77 4.06
CA MET A 1 35.49 -69.43 4.50
C MET A 1 35.92 -68.25 3.64
N ASP A 2 35.84 -66.99 4.05
CA ASP A 2 35.51 -66.42 5.36
C ASP A 2 34.70 -65.13 5.17
N ASP A 3 33.74 -64.95 6.07
CA ASP A 3 33.06 -63.71 6.39
C ASP A 3 33.96 -62.84 7.28
N SER A 4 33.79 -61.52 7.23
CA SER A 4 33.68 -60.72 8.46
C SER A 4 33.25 -59.28 8.18
N SER A 5 32.09 -58.94 8.73
CA SER A 5 31.60 -57.60 9.08
C SER A 5 31.95 -57.24 10.53
N SER A 6 31.55 -56.03 10.96
CA SER A 6 31.40 -55.52 12.36
C SER A 6 32.68 -54.94 13.00
N ASP A 7 32.70 -53.88 13.82
CA ASP A 7 31.75 -52.84 14.27
C ASP A 7 32.54 -51.74 15.04
N ASP A 8 31.93 -50.55 15.15
CA ASP A 8 31.80 -49.62 16.29
C ASP A 8 32.97 -49.04 17.14
N ASP A 9 32.96 -47.69 17.19
CA ASP A 9 33.02 -46.71 18.31
C ASP A 9 34.01 -46.84 19.51
N PHE A 10 34.83 -45.78 19.76
CA PHE A 10 34.84 -44.96 21.02
C PHE A 10 35.92 -43.82 21.07
N VAL A 11 35.44 -42.56 21.15
CA VAL A 11 35.69 -41.44 22.13
C VAL A 11 37.08 -41.06 22.75
N ASN A 12 37.40 -39.74 22.69
CA ASN A 12 38.20 -38.83 23.60
C ASN A 12 39.76 -38.82 23.58
N SER A 13 40.53 -37.74 23.85
CA SER A 13 40.31 -36.29 24.09
C SER A 13 41.66 -35.49 24.07
N ARG A 14 41.64 -34.27 23.50
CA ARG A 14 42.26 -32.96 23.90
C ARG A 14 43.69 -32.78 24.46
N ARG A 15 44.44 -31.83 23.84
CA ARG A 15 45.03 -30.53 24.35
C ARG A 15 46.06 -30.02 23.29
N SER A 16 46.36 -28.75 22.98
CA SER A 16 46.00 -27.40 23.43
C SER A 16 46.47 -26.34 22.39
N SER A 17 45.85 -25.15 22.40
CA SER A 17 46.29 -23.79 21.95
C SER A 17 46.80 -23.51 20.52
N CYS A 18 46.09 -22.65 19.75
CA CYS A 18 46.28 -21.19 19.70
C CYS A 18 45.22 -20.51 18.77
N LEU A 19 44.90 -19.25 19.04
CA LEU A 19 43.79 -18.45 18.50
C LEU A 19 44.05 -17.88 17.10
N THR A 20 43.07 -17.90 16.19
CA THR A 20 42.28 -16.73 15.75
C THR A 20 41.39 -17.02 14.52
N GLN A 21 40.21 -16.38 14.51
CA GLN A 21 39.18 -16.28 13.44
C GLN A 21 38.38 -17.54 13.10
N LYS A 22 37.18 -17.63 13.70
CA LYS A 22 36.08 -18.50 13.24
C LYS A 22 35.00 -17.69 12.51
N PRO A 23 34.35 -18.31 11.51
CA PRO A 23 33.40 -17.68 10.59
C PRO A 23 31.99 -17.58 11.19
N ALA A 24 31.22 -16.60 10.73
CA ALA A 24 29.82 -16.45 11.04
C ALA A 24 28.95 -17.36 10.14
N THR A 25 28.12 -18.18 10.75
CA THR A 25 26.97 -18.86 10.14
C THR A 25 25.74 -18.67 11.04
N PRO A 26 24.51 -18.92 10.55
CA PRO A 26 23.48 -17.90 10.41
C PRO A 26 22.37 -18.06 11.46
N SER A 27 21.88 -16.97 12.04
CA SER A 27 20.76 -17.02 12.98
C SER A 27 19.52 -16.35 12.40
N SER A 28 18.57 -17.20 12.00
CA SER A 28 17.14 -17.15 12.31
C SER A 28 16.39 -15.79 12.33
N SER A 29 15.43 -15.71 11.40
CA SER A 29 14.04 -15.27 11.60
C SER A 29 13.73 -14.39 12.82
N SER A 30 13.62 -13.08 12.61
CA SER A 30 12.93 -12.17 13.52
C SER A 30 11.58 -11.73 12.94
N LYS A 31 10.51 -12.17 13.62
CA LYS A 31 9.13 -11.66 13.47
C LYS A 31 9.14 -10.15 13.72
N ARG A 32 8.75 -9.34 12.72
CA ARG A 32 8.50 -7.90 12.90
C ARG A 32 7.01 -7.68 13.17
N LYS A 33 6.68 -7.38 14.44
CA LYS A 33 5.39 -6.82 14.84
C LYS A 33 5.21 -5.41 14.23
N ALA A 34 3.99 -5.09 13.83
CA ALA A 34 3.55 -3.73 13.56
C ALA A 34 3.70 -2.89 14.85
N ALA A 35 4.24 -1.68 14.76
CA ALA A 35 4.43 -0.83 15.93
C ALA A 35 4.35 0.68 15.59
N THR A 36 3.46 1.33 16.33
CA THR A 36 3.38 2.73 16.77
C THR A 36 4.74 3.30 17.19
N PRO A 37 5.01 4.62 17.05
CA PRO A 37 6.29 5.19 17.44
C PRO A 37 6.47 5.20 18.97
N THR A 38 7.49 4.50 19.46
CA THR A 38 7.93 4.53 20.87
C THR A 38 9.14 5.44 21.04
N SER A 39 9.09 6.27 22.09
CA SER A 39 10.16 7.16 22.52
C SER A 39 11.30 6.38 23.20
N SER A 40 12.51 6.92 23.10
CA SER A 40 13.77 6.33 23.54
C SER A 40 13.99 6.35 25.05
N LYS A 41 14.49 5.25 25.63
CA LYS A 41 15.20 5.25 26.93
C LYS A 41 16.42 4.32 26.94
N LYS A 42 17.54 4.83 27.47
CA LYS A 42 18.61 4.15 28.25
C LYS A 42 19.45 5.28 28.90
N SER A 43 19.75 5.28 30.20
CA SER A 43 20.63 4.33 30.92
C SER A 43 20.28 4.09 32.43
N LYS A 44 20.85 2.99 32.97
CA LYS A 44 20.58 2.13 34.18
C LYS A 44 21.26 2.57 35.52
N PRO A 45 21.22 1.81 36.68
CA PRO A 45 20.34 0.70 37.17
C PRO A 45 19.92 0.69 38.69
N LYS A 46 19.00 -0.26 39.05
CA LYS A 46 18.55 -0.79 40.38
C LYS A 46 17.46 0.04 41.09
N LYS A 47 16.29 -0.47 41.50
CA LYS A 47 15.95 -1.71 42.24
C LYS A 47 14.48 -2.12 41.92
N LYS A 48 14.17 -3.42 41.92
CA LYS A 48 12.84 -4.01 41.66
C LYS A 48 11.72 -3.40 42.52
N LYS A 49 10.65 -2.93 41.86
CA LYS A 49 9.27 -3.04 42.31
C LYS A 49 8.40 -3.17 41.05
N ASP A 50 7.62 -4.24 40.99
CA ASP A 50 6.69 -4.53 39.90
C ASP A 50 5.62 -3.43 39.86
N ASP A 51 5.53 -2.73 38.74
CA ASP A 51 4.38 -1.93 38.29
C ASP A 51 4.52 -1.82 36.76
N ASP A 52 4.05 -2.87 36.08
CA ASP A 52 3.83 -2.85 34.62
C ASP A 52 2.59 -2.00 34.31
N GLU A 53 2.73 -0.68 34.36
CA GLU A 53 1.83 0.21 33.63
C GLU A 53 2.37 0.40 32.21
N GLU A 54 2.11 -0.58 31.34
CA GLU A 54 2.07 -0.35 29.91
C GLU A 54 1.00 0.73 29.64
N GLU A 55 1.40 1.83 29.01
CA GLU A 55 0.54 2.93 28.56
C GLU A 55 -0.60 2.33 27.69
N LYS A 56 -1.77 2.07 28.30
CA LYS A 56 -2.94 1.52 27.62
C LYS A 56 -3.40 2.51 26.57
N VAL A 57 -3.07 2.23 25.30
CA VAL A 57 -3.81 2.77 24.17
C VAL A 57 -5.30 2.47 24.42
N PRO A 58 -6.22 3.43 24.26
CA PRO A 58 -7.64 3.19 24.46
C PRO A 58 -8.08 1.91 23.73
N GLU A 59 -8.76 1.03 24.44
CA GLU A 59 -9.28 -0.21 23.88
C GLU A 59 -10.21 0.15 22.72
N LEU A 60 -9.74 -0.12 21.50
CA LEU A 60 -10.45 0.19 20.27
C LEU A 60 -11.74 -0.63 20.24
N ARG A 61 -12.90 0.04 20.21
CA ARG A 61 -14.23 -0.59 20.11
C ARG A 61 -14.94 -0.19 18.83
N PHE A 62 -15.43 -1.18 18.09
CA PHE A 62 -16.25 -1.04 16.88
C PHE A 62 -17.75 -0.96 17.22
N VAL A 63 -18.18 -1.72 18.23
CA VAL A 63 -19.54 -1.64 18.77
C VAL A 63 -19.56 -0.57 19.85
N LYS A 64 -19.89 0.66 19.46
CA LYS A 64 -20.20 1.74 20.40
C LYS A 64 -21.69 1.66 20.72
N LEU A 65 -22.04 1.57 22.01
CA LEU A 65 -23.40 1.79 22.51
C LEU A 65 -23.64 3.31 22.49
N ASP A 66 -23.89 3.88 21.30
CA ASP A 66 -24.33 5.27 21.22
C ASP A 66 -25.76 5.34 21.79
N SER A 67 -26.16 6.43 22.45
CA SER A 67 -27.53 6.56 23.02
C SER A 67 -28.65 6.52 21.99
N ASP A 68 -28.31 6.66 20.70
CA ASP A 68 -29.23 6.56 19.57
C ASP A 68 -29.25 5.13 18.98
N ASP A 69 -28.46 4.21 19.56
CA ASP A 69 -28.55 2.80 19.24
C ASP A 69 -29.68 2.16 20.06
N ASP A 70 -30.91 2.60 19.81
CA ASP A 70 -32.11 1.87 20.24
C ASP A 70 -32.02 0.43 19.71
N ASP A 71 -32.42 -0.52 20.55
CA ASP A 71 -32.23 -1.96 20.40
C ASP A 71 -33.09 -2.60 19.26
N ASP A 72 -33.59 -1.80 18.33
CA ASP A 72 -34.55 -2.19 17.28
C ASP A 72 -33.92 -2.93 16.10
N GLU A 73 -32.65 -3.38 16.20
CA GLU A 73 -32.02 -4.18 15.13
C GLU A 73 -32.76 -5.50 14.90
N GLU A 74 -33.41 -6.04 15.94
CA GLU A 74 -34.27 -7.23 15.85
C GLU A 74 -35.59 -6.97 15.10
N GLU A 75 -35.99 -5.70 14.91
CA GLU A 75 -37.23 -5.32 14.21
C GLU A 75 -37.02 -5.09 12.70
N LEU A 76 -35.77 -5.02 12.24
CA LEU A 76 -35.45 -4.78 10.83
C LEU A 76 -35.64 -6.04 9.99
N THR A 77 -36.55 -5.97 9.01
CA THR A 77 -36.83 -7.06 8.06
C THR A 77 -35.92 -7.08 6.83
N SER A 78 -35.16 -6.01 6.59
CA SER A 78 -34.21 -5.90 5.48
C SER A 78 -33.03 -4.99 5.82
N LYS A 79 -31.90 -5.19 5.14
CA LYS A 79 -30.69 -4.39 5.32
C LYS A 79 -30.94 -2.97 4.80
N MET A 80 -30.70 -1.97 5.66
CA MET A 80 -30.76 -0.58 5.24
C MET A 80 -29.60 -0.25 4.30
N GLU A 81 -29.90 0.55 3.27
CA GLU A 81 -28.88 1.03 2.33
C GLU A 81 -28.28 2.36 2.80
N TRP A 82 -26.97 2.51 2.57
CA TRP A 82 -26.29 3.77 2.85
C TRP A 82 -26.67 4.81 1.80
N MET A 83 -27.33 5.87 2.24
CA MET A 83 -27.70 7.02 1.44
C MET A 83 -27.59 8.29 2.29
N MET A 84 -27.46 9.43 1.63
CA MET A 84 -27.55 10.73 2.30
C MET A 84 -29.01 11.01 2.67
N VAL A 85 -29.26 11.52 3.88
CA VAL A 85 -30.61 11.92 4.28
C VAL A 85 -30.92 13.26 3.62
N GLU A 86 -31.90 13.29 2.73
CA GLU A 86 -32.24 14.50 1.96
C GLU A 86 -32.83 15.63 2.83
N SER A 87 -33.28 15.39 4.07
CA SER A 87 -33.73 16.46 4.97
C SER A 87 -33.82 16.08 6.46
N LYS A 88 -33.52 17.04 7.34
CA LYS A 88 -34.26 17.23 8.61
C LYS A 88 -34.66 18.69 8.77
N VAL A 89 -35.95 18.90 8.99
CA VAL A 89 -36.73 19.96 9.69
C VAL A 89 -36.44 21.46 9.41
N ASP A 90 -35.23 21.86 9.01
CA ASP A 90 -34.88 23.25 8.67
C ASP A 90 -34.42 23.45 7.20
N GLY A 91 -34.61 22.44 6.36
CA GLY A 91 -34.58 22.57 4.89
C GLY A 91 -33.24 22.87 4.21
N THR A 92 -32.10 23.04 4.90
CA THR A 92 -30.85 23.44 4.22
C THR A 92 -29.57 22.86 4.85
N ARG A 93 -29.00 21.84 4.20
CA ARG A 93 -27.54 21.60 4.27
C ARG A 93 -26.93 21.19 2.93
N TYR A 94 -27.65 20.42 2.12
CA TYR A 94 -27.18 20.04 0.77
C TYR A 94 -27.70 20.94 -0.35
N ALA A 95 -28.75 21.72 -0.09
CA ALA A 95 -29.05 22.95 -0.84
C ALA A 95 -28.25 24.11 -0.25
N MET A 96 -26.92 24.10 -0.45
CA MET A 96 -26.12 25.27 -0.11
C MET A 96 -26.46 26.40 -1.08
N GLY A 97 -26.69 27.59 -0.54
CA GLY A 97 -26.88 28.79 -1.33
C GLY A 97 -25.73 29.03 -2.31
N PRO A 98 -25.95 29.84 -3.36
CA PRO A 98 -24.91 30.15 -4.33
C PRO A 98 -23.66 30.72 -3.62
N PRO A 99 -22.46 30.48 -4.18
CA PRO A 99 -21.23 31.04 -3.63
C PRO A 99 -21.33 32.55 -3.47
N THR A 100 -20.87 33.10 -2.35
CA THR A 100 -20.84 34.54 -2.11
C THR A 100 -19.85 35.26 -3.04
N ASN A 101 -18.80 34.57 -3.50
CA ASN A 101 -17.88 35.08 -4.51
C ASN A 101 -17.69 34.08 -5.67
N PRO A 102 -18.66 33.98 -6.59
CA PRO A 102 -18.69 32.93 -7.60
C PRO A 102 -17.50 32.99 -8.58
N ASN A 103 -16.88 34.16 -8.74
CA ASN A 103 -15.76 34.37 -9.66
C ASN A 103 -14.39 34.06 -9.04
N HIS A 104 -14.33 33.71 -7.76
CA HIS A 104 -13.05 33.40 -7.13
C HIS A 104 -12.47 32.10 -7.69
N ARG A 105 -11.18 32.08 -8.04
CA ARG A 105 -10.43 30.93 -8.63
C ARG A 105 -10.47 29.58 -7.88
N TYR A 106 -11.03 29.57 -6.68
CA TYR A 106 -11.17 28.37 -5.85
C TYR A 106 -12.59 27.82 -5.89
N VAL A 107 -13.61 28.62 -6.22
CA VAL A 107 -14.99 28.16 -6.28
C VAL A 107 -15.13 27.03 -7.28
N ASN A 108 -15.89 26.00 -6.90
CA ASN A 108 -16.11 24.74 -7.63
C ASN A 108 -14.84 23.96 -7.96
N ARG A 109 -13.70 24.30 -7.33
CA ARG A 109 -12.49 23.49 -7.49
C ARG A 109 -12.71 22.12 -6.87
N LYS A 110 -12.63 21.09 -7.71
CA LYS A 110 -12.66 19.67 -7.33
C LYS A 110 -11.22 19.14 -7.17
N ILE A 111 -11.08 17.88 -6.76
CA ILE A 111 -9.79 17.18 -6.73
C ILE A 111 -9.23 17.16 -8.15
N GLN A 112 -8.04 17.74 -8.34
CA GLN A 112 -7.37 17.73 -9.63
C GLN A 112 -6.42 16.53 -9.71
N THR A 113 -6.61 15.70 -10.74
CA THR A 113 -5.66 14.64 -11.09
C THR A 113 -4.27 15.24 -11.29
N ARG A 114 -3.26 14.51 -10.83
CA ARG A 114 -1.86 14.85 -11.09
C ARG A 114 -1.48 14.24 -12.43
N GLU A 115 -1.79 14.94 -13.51
CA GLU A 115 -1.33 14.54 -14.83
C GLU A 115 0.17 14.93 -14.98
N GLU A 116 0.96 13.98 -15.51
CA GLU A 116 2.30 14.16 -16.08
C GLU A 116 3.54 14.35 -15.19
N LYS A 117 3.43 14.63 -13.87
CA LYS A 117 4.64 14.74 -13.01
C LYS A 117 4.85 13.53 -12.11
N PRO A 118 6.06 12.92 -12.08
CA PRO A 118 6.33 11.79 -11.20
C PRO A 118 6.10 12.18 -9.74
N VAL A 119 5.38 11.32 -9.01
CA VAL A 119 5.13 11.51 -7.58
C VAL A 119 6.49 11.50 -6.87
N PRO A 120 6.85 12.57 -6.12
CA PRO A 120 8.11 12.61 -5.38
C PRO A 120 8.24 11.39 -4.47
N VAL A 121 9.45 10.85 -4.32
CA VAL A 121 9.69 9.61 -3.56
C VAL A 121 9.14 9.70 -2.13
N TRP A 122 9.32 10.85 -1.47
CA TRP A 122 8.81 11.13 -0.13
C TRP A 122 7.28 11.25 -0.05
N CYS A 123 6.59 11.41 -1.18
CA CYS A 123 5.13 11.51 -1.29
C CYS A 123 4.49 10.19 -1.78
N LYS A 124 5.27 9.12 -1.98
CA LYS A 124 4.70 7.84 -2.42
C LYS A 124 3.88 7.18 -1.30
N ILE A 125 2.84 6.47 -1.72
CA ILE A 125 2.00 5.62 -0.87
C ILE A 125 2.87 4.52 -0.25
N THR A 126 2.57 4.19 1.00
CA THR A 126 3.22 3.08 1.72
C THR A 126 2.85 1.74 1.08
N GLN A 127 3.85 0.89 0.79
CA GLN A 127 3.62 -0.53 0.44
C GLN A 127 3.44 -1.37 1.70
N SER A 128 2.50 -2.32 1.68
CA SER A 128 2.05 -3.04 2.88
C SER A 128 2.36 -4.52 2.87
N LEU A 129 2.41 -5.17 1.70
CA LEU A 129 2.58 -6.62 1.59
C LEU A 129 4.05 -7.06 1.64
N SER A 130 4.99 -6.12 1.71
CA SER A 130 6.44 -6.40 1.88
C SER A 130 6.96 -7.48 0.90
N THR A 131 6.37 -7.57 -0.29
CA THR A 131 6.71 -8.61 -1.24
C THR A 131 8.09 -8.31 -1.83
N LYS A 132 9.12 -8.99 -1.32
CA LYS A 132 10.48 -8.85 -1.82
C LYS A 132 10.65 -9.65 -3.11
N ARG A 133 10.09 -9.16 -4.22
CA ARG A 133 10.51 -9.56 -5.57
C ARG A 133 10.12 -8.46 -6.55
N LYS A 134 11.07 -7.56 -6.83
CA LYS A 134 11.12 -7.00 -8.19
C LYS A 134 11.23 -8.19 -9.12
N MET A 135 10.35 -8.30 -10.11
CA MET A 135 10.59 -9.20 -11.24
C MET A 135 12.03 -8.94 -11.69
N ALA A 136 12.83 -9.99 -11.72
CA ALA A 136 14.20 -9.86 -12.18
C ALA A 136 14.13 -9.63 -13.70
N ASP A 137 13.89 -8.39 -14.12
CA ASP A 137 14.06 -7.90 -15.49
C ASP A 137 15.56 -7.79 -15.82
N LYS A 138 16.37 -8.75 -15.39
CA LYS A 138 17.72 -8.91 -15.92
C LYS A 138 17.61 -9.90 -17.07
N SER A 139 17.57 -9.35 -18.28
CA SER A 139 17.71 -10.07 -19.53
C SER A 139 18.97 -10.95 -19.49
N GLU A 140 18.80 -12.26 -19.42
CA GLU A 140 19.87 -13.25 -19.62
C GLU A 140 19.97 -13.66 -21.09
N ASP A 141 19.88 -12.67 -21.99
CA ASP A 141 19.55 -12.90 -23.39
C ASP A 141 20.68 -13.53 -24.21
N GLU A 142 21.95 -13.42 -23.82
CA GLU A 142 23.07 -13.88 -24.68
C GLU A 142 23.11 -15.39 -24.90
N ASN A 143 22.90 -16.20 -23.85
CA ASN A 143 22.95 -17.65 -23.98
C ASN A 143 21.67 -18.21 -24.62
N GLU A 144 20.52 -17.59 -24.33
CA GLU A 144 19.24 -17.97 -24.91
C GLU A 144 19.19 -17.60 -26.40
N SER A 145 19.77 -16.47 -26.79
CA SER A 145 19.88 -16.04 -28.19
C SER A 145 20.72 -17.00 -29.02
N LYS A 146 21.90 -17.40 -28.54
CA LYS A 146 22.76 -18.39 -29.24
C LYS A 146 22.10 -19.75 -29.37
N LEU A 147 21.39 -20.20 -28.34
CA LEU A 147 20.64 -21.45 -28.39
C LEU A 147 19.48 -21.36 -29.39
N ARG A 148 18.85 -20.19 -29.50
CA ARG A 148 17.77 -19.94 -30.47
C ARG A 148 18.31 -19.91 -31.90
N GLU A 149 19.42 -19.20 -32.12
CA GLU A 149 20.15 -19.18 -33.40
C GLU A 149 20.50 -20.61 -33.85
N PHE A 150 21.00 -21.43 -32.94
CA PHE A 150 21.29 -22.85 -33.21
C PHE A 150 20.05 -23.66 -33.64
N TYR A 151 18.91 -23.50 -32.98
CA TYR A 151 17.66 -24.14 -33.42
C TYR A 151 17.20 -23.62 -34.80
N CYS A 152 17.38 -22.33 -35.09
CA CYS A 152 17.09 -21.75 -36.41
C CYS A 152 17.98 -22.34 -37.51
N GLU A 153 19.28 -22.46 -37.27
CA GLU A 153 20.25 -23.03 -38.21
C GLU A 153 19.93 -24.50 -38.50
N LEU A 154 19.66 -25.29 -37.46
CA LEU A 154 19.24 -26.69 -37.65
C LEU A 154 17.94 -26.82 -38.45
N ALA A 155 16.98 -25.92 -38.25
CA ALA A 155 15.71 -25.97 -38.96
C ALA A 155 15.83 -25.58 -40.44
N ARG A 156 16.80 -24.72 -40.78
CA ARG A 156 16.91 -24.04 -42.08
C ARG A 156 18.13 -24.45 -42.92
N GLU A 157 19.02 -25.28 -42.38
CA GLU A 157 20.12 -25.92 -43.11
C GLU A 157 19.63 -26.58 -44.41
N GLY A 158 20.02 -26.02 -45.56
CA GLY A 158 19.63 -26.46 -46.90
C GLY A 158 18.78 -25.46 -47.71
N ASN A 159 18.33 -24.36 -47.11
CA ASN A 159 17.70 -23.23 -47.79
C ASN A 159 18.67 -22.03 -47.89
N ASP A 160 19.84 -22.24 -48.49
CA ASP A 160 20.72 -21.16 -48.94
C ASP A 160 20.19 -20.55 -50.26
N GLU A 161 18.89 -20.26 -50.33
CA GLU A 161 18.41 -19.26 -51.27
C GLU A 161 18.40 -17.93 -50.53
N ASP A 162 19.21 -17.00 -51.03
CA ASP A 162 19.36 -15.62 -50.60
C ASP A 162 18.06 -15.03 -50.03
N MET A 163 17.92 -15.07 -48.71
CA MET A 163 16.88 -14.30 -48.05
C MET A 163 17.33 -12.84 -48.06
N PRO A 164 16.59 -11.93 -48.72
CA PRO A 164 17.01 -10.55 -48.85
C PRO A 164 17.16 -9.94 -47.47
N SER A 165 18.30 -9.30 -47.21
CA SER A 165 18.42 -8.36 -46.12
C SER A 165 17.25 -7.37 -46.27
N GLN A 166 16.35 -7.32 -45.30
CA GLN A 166 15.43 -6.20 -45.24
C GLN A 166 16.26 -4.94 -44.97
N GLU A 167 16.62 -4.25 -46.04
CA GLU A 167 16.84 -2.81 -45.98
C GLU A 167 15.57 -2.23 -45.37
N SER A 168 15.76 -1.64 -44.20
CA SER A 168 14.70 -0.95 -43.49
C SER A 168 14.19 0.16 -44.39
N THR A 169 12.99 0.01 -44.95
CA THR A 169 12.23 1.16 -45.44
C THR A 169 11.99 2.04 -44.23
N THR A 170 12.73 3.15 -44.17
CA THR A 170 12.58 4.24 -43.21
C THR A 170 11.14 4.74 -43.23
N SER A 171 10.31 4.20 -42.35
CA SER A 171 9.05 4.84 -41.94
C SER A 171 9.38 5.75 -40.76
N GLU A 172 9.24 7.05 -41.00
CA GLU A 172 9.41 8.14 -40.05
C GLU A 172 8.58 7.92 -38.77
N LEU A 173 9.20 7.45 -37.68
CA LEU A 173 8.69 7.64 -36.31
C LEU A 173 9.86 7.83 -35.32
N THR A 174 9.60 8.71 -34.37
CA THR A 174 10.46 9.46 -33.43
C THR A 174 11.54 8.71 -32.61
N PRO A 175 12.63 9.39 -32.19
CA PRO A 175 13.85 8.78 -31.66
C PRO A 175 13.83 8.62 -30.12
N LEU A 176 13.05 7.69 -29.55
CA LEU A 176 13.15 7.35 -28.11
C LEU A 176 12.74 5.90 -27.76
N THR A 177 12.79 4.97 -28.71
CA THR A 177 12.66 3.54 -28.42
C THR A 177 14.07 2.93 -28.46
N PRO A 178 14.58 2.29 -27.39
CA PRO A 178 15.86 1.58 -27.48
C PRO A 178 15.75 0.55 -28.61
N GLU A 179 16.76 0.50 -29.48
CA GLU A 179 16.85 -0.46 -30.58
C GLU A 179 16.51 -1.85 -30.04
N VAL A 180 15.35 -2.37 -30.45
CA VAL A 180 15.06 -3.79 -30.26
C VAL A 180 16.09 -4.50 -31.10
N VAL A 181 17.02 -5.19 -30.47
CA VAL A 181 17.94 -6.12 -31.15
C VAL A 181 17.05 -7.19 -31.78
N THR A 182 16.60 -6.96 -33.02
CA THR A 182 15.97 -7.97 -33.84
C THR A 182 17.05 -8.99 -34.14
N GLY A 183 16.99 -10.14 -33.45
CA GLY A 183 17.94 -11.23 -33.67
C GLY A 183 18.03 -11.59 -35.16
N LYS A 184 19.20 -12.06 -35.59
CA LYS A 184 19.54 -12.34 -37.00
C LYS A 184 18.56 -13.24 -37.76
N TYR A 185 17.68 -13.96 -37.07
CA TYR A 185 16.77 -14.93 -37.68
C TYR A 185 15.30 -14.63 -37.32
N PRO A 186 14.37 -14.74 -38.29
CA PRO A 186 12.94 -14.75 -38.01
C PRO A 186 12.58 -15.82 -36.98
N PRO A 187 11.55 -15.58 -36.13
CA PRO A 187 11.10 -16.55 -35.14
C PRO A 187 10.79 -17.93 -35.75
N LEU A 188 11.17 -19.00 -35.06
CA LEU A 188 10.87 -20.39 -35.41
C LEU A 188 9.36 -20.63 -35.43
N THR A 189 8.88 -21.25 -36.51
CA THR A 189 7.55 -21.85 -36.58
C THR A 189 7.54 -23.24 -35.90
N ALA A 190 6.34 -23.77 -35.63
CA ALA A 190 6.21 -25.11 -35.04
C ALA A 190 6.81 -26.22 -35.94
N ASN A 191 6.69 -26.07 -37.26
CA ASN A 191 7.25 -27.00 -38.23
C ASN A 191 8.79 -26.93 -38.25
N GLU A 192 9.35 -25.72 -38.30
CA GLU A 192 10.80 -25.51 -38.24
C GLU A 192 11.40 -26.06 -36.94
N ARG A 193 10.74 -25.83 -35.81
CA ARG A 193 11.15 -26.42 -34.54
C ARG A 193 11.17 -27.95 -34.60
N THR A 194 10.16 -28.56 -35.19
CA THR A 194 10.08 -30.02 -35.34
C THR A 194 11.23 -30.56 -36.19
N ILE A 195 11.64 -29.84 -37.23
CA ILE A 195 12.80 -30.20 -38.07
C ILE A 195 14.09 -30.18 -37.23
N ALA A 196 14.32 -29.10 -36.49
CA ALA A 196 15.51 -28.98 -35.63
C ALA A 196 15.54 -30.07 -34.54
N GLU A 197 14.42 -30.30 -33.88
CA GLU A 197 14.25 -31.36 -32.87
C GLU A 197 14.47 -32.77 -33.43
N THR A 198 14.09 -33.01 -34.69
CA THR A 198 14.36 -34.28 -35.38
C THR A 198 15.85 -34.50 -35.61
N LYS A 199 16.59 -33.47 -36.04
CA LYS A 199 18.06 -33.53 -36.18
C LYS A 199 18.76 -33.76 -34.84
N ILE A 200 18.29 -33.10 -33.78
CA ILE A 200 18.81 -33.32 -32.41
C ILE A 200 18.56 -34.76 -31.95
N ARG A 201 17.40 -35.35 -32.24
CA ARG A 201 17.11 -36.76 -31.94
C ARG A 201 18.03 -37.71 -32.71
N ALA A 202 18.29 -37.42 -33.98
CA ALA A 202 19.19 -38.22 -34.83
C ALA A 202 20.65 -38.22 -34.35
N ALA A 203 21.10 -37.13 -33.70
CA ALA A 203 22.45 -37.02 -33.14
C ALA A 203 22.70 -37.91 -31.89
N GLY A 204 21.65 -38.48 -31.29
CA GLY A 204 21.79 -39.41 -30.16
C GLY A 204 22.23 -38.77 -28.84
N GLN A 205 22.75 -39.60 -27.93
CA GLN A 205 23.05 -39.21 -26.53
C GLN A 205 24.21 -38.22 -26.39
N GLU A 206 25.15 -38.21 -27.35
CA GLU A 206 26.30 -37.28 -27.40
C GLU A 206 25.88 -35.84 -27.70
N GLY A 207 24.72 -35.65 -28.36
CA GLY A 207 24.16 -34.37 -28.75
C GLY A 207 24.99 -33.59 -29.78
N LEU A 208 24.49 -32.40 -30.13
CA LEU A 208 25.12 -31.48 -31.06
C LEU A 208 25.73 -30.28 -30.32
N LEU A 209 26.93 -29.86 -30.70
CA LEU A 209 27.59 -28.70 -30.08
C LEU A 209 26.91 -27.40 -30.51
N VAL A 210 26.60 -26.53 -29.55
CA VAL A 210 26.04 -25.19 -29.85
C VAL A 210 27.19 -24.21 -30.08
N PRO A 211 27.31 -23.61 -31.28
CA PRO A 211 28.35 -22.63 -31.56
C PRO A 211 28.32 -21.46 -30.56
N GLY A 212 29.49 -21.09 -30.02
CA GLY A 212 29.62 -19.98 -29.09
C GLY A 212 29.11 -20.24 -27.66
N LEU A 213 28.69 -21.47 -27.33
CA LEU A 213 28.39 -21.93 -25.96
C LEU A 213 29.26 -23.13 -25.56
N THR A 214 29.45 -23.33 -24.25
CA THR A 214 30.16 -24.50 -23.69
C THR A 214 29.22 -25.66 -23.39
N SER A 215 28.22 -25.88 -24.26
CA SER A 215 27.18 -26.88 -24.09
C SER A 215 26.78 -27.55 -25.39
N ARG A 216 26.35 -28.80 -25.29
CA ARG A 216 25.70 -29.56 -26.37
C ARG A 216 24.20 -29.65 -26.12
N VAL A 217 23.41 -29.78 -27.18
CA VAL A 217 21.96 -30.05 -27.10
C VAL A 217 21.73 -31.50 -27.47
N ALA A 218 21.04 -32.25 -26.62
CA ALA A 218 20.77 -33.67 -26.81
C ALA A 218 19.32 -34.01 -26.48
N TYR A 219 18.88 -35.17 -26.96
CA TYR A 219 17.60 -35.76 -26.56
C TYR A 219 17.82 -36.83 -25.48
N SER A 220 17.37 -36.54 -24.26
CA SER A 220 17.37 -37.47 -23.13
C SER A 220 16.24 -38.48 -23.31
N LEU A 221 16.60 -39.74 -23.52
CA LEU A 221 15.64 -40.85 -23.63
C LEU A 221 14.82 -41.05 -22.32
N PRO A 222 13.65 -41.72 -22.42
CA PRO A 222 12.93 -42.23 -21.25
C PRO A 222 13.84 -43.02 -20.32
N ASN A 223 13.56 -42.98 -19.02
CA ASN A 223 14.32 -43.70 -18.00
C ASN A 223 13.41 -44.18 -16.86
N LEU A 224 13.98 -44.82 -15.84
CA LEU A 224 13.23 -45.38 -14.71
C LEU A 224 12.35 -44.38 -13.95
N ASN A 225 12.64 -43.08 -14.06
CA ASN A 225 11.89 -42.01 -13.39
C ASN A 225 10.93 -41.26 -14.33
N ARG A 226 10.90 -41.59 -15.64
CA ARG A 226 10.14 -40.85 -16.66
C ARG A 226 9.95 -41.66 -17.94
N ASP A 227 8.71 -41.85 -18.37
CA ASP A 227 8.29 -42.63 -19.54
C ASP A 227 8.40 -41.88 -20.89
N TYR A 228 8.59 -40.56 -20.87
CA TYR A 228 8.82 -39.72 -22.06
C TYR A 228 10.28 -39.23 -22.17
N GLY A 229 10.71 -38.81 -23.36
CA GLY A 229 12.04 -38.23 -23.59
C GLY A 229 12.01 -36.70 -23.69
N LEU A 230 13.09 -36.03 -23.26
CA LEU A 230 13.16 -34.56 -23.15
C LEU A 230 14.40 -33.96 -23.82
N PHE A 231 14.28 -32.76 -24.38
CA PHE A 231 15.44 -32.00 -24.87
C PHE A 231 16.21 -31.36 -23.71
N VAL A 232 17.54 -31.52 -23.72
CA VAL A 232 18.44 -31.04 -22.67
C VAL A 232 19.68 -30.36 -23.22
N THR A 233 20.21 -29.38 -22.48
CA THR A 233 21.58 -28.89 -22.67
C THR A 233 22.53 -29.64 -21.75
N LEU A 234 23.54 -30.29 -22.33
CA LEU A 234 24.63 -30.97 -21.67
C LEU A 234 25.86 -30.03 -21.61
N PRO A 235 26.34 -29.64 -20.41
CA PRO A 235 27.56 -28.85 -20.30
C PRO A 235 28.79 -29.67 -20.70
N LEU A 236 29.77 -29.06 -21.36
CA LEU A 236 31.05 -29.70 -21.71
C LEU A 236 31.91 -30.04 -20.48
N ASN A 237 31.63 -29.41 -19.33
CA ASN A 237 32.25 -29.72 -18.05
C ASN A 237 31.34 -30.63 -17.22
N THR A 238 31.84 -31.83 -16.88
CA THR A 238 31.14 -32.90 -16.15
C THR A 238 30.71 -32.52 -14.72
N ARG A 239 31.15 -31.37 -14.17
CA ARG A 239 30.70 -30.88 -12.86
C ARG A 239 29.31 -30.25 -12.86
N SER A 240 28.75 -29.91 -14.02
CA SER A 240 27.44 -29.25 -14.13
C SER A 240 26.35 -30.22 -14.55
N ARG A 241 25.16 -30.11 -13.94
CA ARG A 241 24.01 -30.95 -14.30
C ARG A 241 23.41 -30.50 -15.63
N ALA A 242 22.85 -31.46 -16.37
CA ALA A 242 22.04 -31.18 -17.56
C ALA A 242 20.84 -30.28 -17.21
N ARG A 243 20.45 -29.39 -18.13
CA ARG A 243 19.27 -28.53 -17.97
C ARG A 243 18.26 -28.84 -19.06
N PHE A 244 16.98 -28.88 -18.73
CA PHE A 244 15.89 -29.13 -19.68
C PHE A 244 15.59 -27.88 -20.49
N ILE A 245 15.29 -28.04 -21.77
CA ILE A 245 14.94 -26.94 -22.68
C ILE A 245 13.42 -26.84 -22.74
N CYS A 246 12.85 -25.64 -22.57
CA CYS A 246 11.42 -25.40 -22.73
C CYS A 246 10.96 -25.71 -24.16
N ALA A 247 9.80 -26.36 -24.29
CA ALA A 247 9.12 -26.70 -25.54
C ALA A 247 7.66 -26.24 -25.61
N ALA A 248 7.27 -25.30 -24.73
CA ALA A 248 5.90 -24.79 -24.64
C ALA A 248 5.47 -24.00 -25.88
N GLU A 249 6.39 -23.20 -26.43
CA GLU A 249 6.19 -22.39 -27.62
C GLU A 249 7.34 -22.62 -28.59
N PRO A 250 7.09 -22.59 -29.92
CA PRO A 250 8.12 -22.85 -30.92
C PRO A 250 9.41 -22.03 -30.74
N ASN A 251 9.31 -20.78 -30.31
CA ASN A 251 10.48 -19.90 -30.13
C ASN A 251 11.14 -19.98 -28.76
N CYS A 252 10.56 -20.68 -27.79
CA CYS A 252 11.14 -20.72 -26.47
C CYS A 252 12.22 -21.79 -26.38
N VAL A 253 13.44 -21.39 -26.04
CA VAL A 253 14.58 -22.31 -25.80
C VAL A 253 15.14 -22.16 -24.38
N ARG A 254 14.37 -21.58 -23.46
CA ARG A 254 14.83 -21.32 -22.09
C ARG A 254 15.16 -22.60 -21.35
N THR A 255 16.22 -22.55 -20.56
CA THR A 255 16.72 -23.72 -19.80
C THR A 255 16.62 -23.58 -18.29
N LYS A 256 16.40 -22.35 -17.80
CA LYS A 256 16.22 -22.10 -16.37
C LYS A 256 14.79 -22.40 -15.96
N ALA A 257 14.66 -22.92 -14.72
CA ALA A 257 13.40 -23.20 -14.07
C ALA A 257 12.39 -23.92 -14.99
N THR A 258 12.89 -24.94 -15.70
CA THR A 258 12.09 -25.74 -16.62
C THR A 258 11.62 -27.00 -15.89
N LEU A 259 10.31 -27.19 -15.82
CA LEU A 259 9.70 -28.36 -15.19
C LEU A 259 9.63 -29.53 -16.17
N MET A 260 9.98 -30.71 -15.67
CA MET A 260 10.05 -31.99 -16.40
C MET A 260 8.64 -32.58 -16.59
N GLU A 261 7.92 -32.13 -17.61
CA GLU A 261 6.69 -32.76 -18.13
C GLU A 261 6.91 -33.15 -19.59
N GLU A 262 6.01 -33.97 -20.16
CA GLU A 262 6.09 -34.46 -21.55
C GLU A 262 6.34 -33.33 -22.57
N VAL A 263 5.68 -32.18 -22.36
CA VAL A 263 6.07 -30.90 -22.94
C VAL A 263 6.70 -30.03 -21.85
N THR A 264 8.01 -29.86 -21.90
CA THR A 264 8.76 -29.02 -20.95
C THR A 264 8.32 -27.57 -21.05
N LYS A 265 8.10 -26.90 -19.92
CA LYS A 265 7.77 -25.47 -19.90
C LYS A 265 8.63 -24.76 -18.84
N CYS A 266 9.15 -23.57 -19.16
CA CYS A 266 9.93 -22.72 -18.24
C CYS A 266 9.03 -21.85 -17.38
N ASP A 267 9.55 -21.18 -16.35
CA ASP A 267 8.78 -20.27 -15.49
C ASP A 267 7.95 -19.20 -16.23
N ILE A 268 8.36 -18.75 -17.43
CA ILE A 268 7.52 -17.84 -18.23
C ILE A 268 6.31 -18.55 -18.84
N HIS A 269 6.49 -19.81 -19.27
CA HIS A 269 5.46 -20.63 -19.92
C HIS A 269 4.75 -21.60 -18.96
N LYS A 270 5.15 -21.63 -17.69
CA LYS A 270 4.64 -22.57 -16.67
C LYS A 270 4.48 -21.98 -15.27
N GLY A 271 5.11 -20.86 -14.94
CA GLY A 271 5.43 -20.53 -13.56
C GLY A 271 4.34 -19.77 -12.80
N GLU A 272 4.35 -19.97 -11.48
CA GLU A 272 3.60 -19.21 -10.49
C GLU A 272 3.91 -17.71 -10.60
N ARG A 273 2.95 -16.94 -11.13
CA ARG A 273 2.93 -15.49 -11.01
C ARG A 273 2.48 -15.12 -9.62
N ILE A 274 3.02 -14.02 -9.08
CA ILE A 274 2.46 -13.40 -7.89
C ILE A 274 1.40 -12.42 -8.37
N GLY A 275 0.16 -12.69 -8.00
CA GLY A 275 -0.94 -11.75 -8.13
C GLY A 275 -1.23 -11.10 -6.79
N PHE A 276 -1.88 -9.95 -6.85
CA PHE A 276 -2.42 -9.25 -5.70
C PHE A 276 -3.94 -9.14 -5.86
N VAL A 277 -4.67 -9.31 -4.76
CA VAL A 277 -6.12 -9.18 -4.72
C VAL A 277 -6.49 -8.15 -3.68
N LEU A 278 -7.44 -7.27 -4.04
CA LEU A 278 -8.14 -6.37 -3.15
C LEU A 278 -9.60 -6.79 -3.10
N SER A 279 -10.07 -7.16 -1.91
CA SER A 279 -11.46 -7.54 -1.63
C SER A 279 -12.10 -6.58 -0.61
N GLN A 280 -13.43 -6.48 -0.66
CA GLN A 280 -14.23 -5.75 0.32
C GLN A 280 -15.30 -6.68 0.88
N PHE A 281 -15.44 -6.68 2.20
CA PHE A 281 -16.40 -7.49 2.94
C PHE A 281 -17.32 -6.59 3.77
N THR A 282 -18.49 -7.14 4.08
CA THR A 282 -19.46 -6.59 5.02
C THR A 282 -19.89 -7.63 6.04
N ASP A 283 -20.49 -7.16 7.14
CA ASP A 283 -21.35 -7.98 7.97
C ASP A 283 -22.73 -8.09 7.30
N GLY A 284 -23.15 -9.31 6.97
CA GLY A 284 -24.47 -9.64 6.43
C GLY A 284 -25.57 -9.66 7.48
N ALA A 285 -25.21 -9.96 8.73
CA ALA A 285 -26.15 -10.01 9.85
C ALA A 285 -26.44 -8.63 10.45
N ASN A 286 -25.57 -7.64 10.23
CA ASN A 286 -25.79 -6.27 10.69
C ASN A 286 -26.70 -5.52 9.70
N MET A 287 -27.99 -5.47 10.04
CA MET A 287 -29.00 -4.81 9.21
C MET A 287 -29.03 -3.28 9.39
N LYS A 288 -28.50 -2.79 10.51
CA LYS A 288 -28.56 -1.38 10.93
C LYS A 288 -27.38 -0.54 10.41
N ASN A 289 -26.18 -1.13 10.37
CA ASN A 289 -24.95 -0.43 10.05
C ASN A 289 -24.25 -1.09 8.86
N ASN A 290 -23.61 -0.26 8.02
CA ASN A 290 -22.75 -0.78 6.96
C ASN A 290 -21.34 -1.02 7.50
N VAL A 291 -21.00 -2.27 7.74
CA VAL A 291 -19.69 -2.68 8.22
C VAL A 291 -18.79 -2.89 7.01
N ILE A 292 -17.62 -2.26 6.99
CA ILE A 292 -16.69 -2.32 5.85
C ILE A 292 -15.35 -2.89 6.30
N LEU A 293 -14.92 -3.97 5.66
CA LEU A 293 -13.59 -4.54 5.79
C LEU A 293 -12.93 -4.69 4.42
N HIS A 294 -11.84 -3.95 4.21
CA HIS A 294 -10.98 -4.09 3.05
C HIS A 294 -9.83 -5.04 3.37
N THR A 295 -9.62 -6.02 2.50
CA THR A 295 -8.55 -7.02 2.62
C THR A 295 -7.70 -7.01 1.38
N ILE A 296 -6.38 -6.98 1.58
CA ILE A 296 -5.39 -7.17 0.51
C ILE A 296 -4.62 -8.47 0.77
N ALA A 297 -4.29 -9.19 -0.29
CA ALA A 297 -3.46 -10.39 -0.21
C ALA A 297 -2.61 -10.56 -1.46
N SER A 298 -1.41 -11.12 -1.29
CA SER A 298 -0.62 -11.67 -2.39
C SER A 298 -0.91 -13.16 -2.51
N PHE A 299 -0.99 -13.69 -3.73
CA PHE A 299 -1.25 -15.09 -3.99
C PHE A 299 -0.46 -15.54 -5.23
N THR A 300 -0.15 -16.83 -5.32
CA THR A 300 0.47 -17.41 -6.51
C THR A 300 -0.61 -17.93 -7.46
N TYR A 301 -0.41 -17.76 -8.77
CA TYR A 301 -1.33 -18.28 -9.79
C TYR A 301 -0.61 -18.66 -11.08
N ILE A 302 -1.21 -19.57 -11.85
CA ILE A 302 -0.70 -19.96 -13.17
C ILE A 302 -1.38 -19.10 -14.24
N SER A 303 -0.59 -18.52 -15.14
CA SER A 303 -1.13 -17.71 -16.24
C SER A 303 -2.05 -18.54 -17.13
N GLY A 304 -3.24 -18.02 -17.44
CA GLY A 304 -4.26 -18.71 -18.24
C GLY A 304 -5.25 -19.57 -17.43
N ASP A 305 -4.94 -19.89 -16.17
CA ASP A 305 -5.85 -20.60 -15.25
C ASP A 305 -6.67 -19.60 -14.42
N GLN A 306 -7.78 -19.10 -14.98
CA GLN A 306 -8.61 -18.10 -14.32
C GLN A 306 -9.32 -18.65 -13.08
N GLU A 307 -9.75 -19.91 -13.12
CA GLU A 307 -10.42 -20.57 -12.00
C GLU A 307 -9.45 -20.78 -10.84
N GLY A 308 -8.24 -21.28 -11.12
CA GLY A 308 -7.17 -21.40 -10.14
C GLY A 308 -6.72 -20.04 -9.59
N LYS A 309 -6.64 -19.00 -10.43
CA LYS A 309 -6.37 -17.62 -10.00
C LYS A 309 -7.42 -17.14 -8.98
N ALA A 310 -8.71 -17.33 -9.29
CA ALA A 310 -9.80 -16.92 -8.41
C ALA A 310 -9.80 -17.70 -7.08
N ARG A 311 -9.61 -19.02 -7.15
CA ARG A 311 -9.54 -19.91 -5.99
C ARG A 311 -8.37 -19.54 -5.08
N ASN A 312 -7.16 -19.41 -5.62
CA ASN A 312 -5.96 -19.11 -4.84
C ASN A 312 -6.05 -17.73 -4.17
N ALA A 313 -6.61 -16.75 -4.87
CA ALA A 313 -6.88 -15.43 -4.30
C ALA A 313 -7.91 -15.47 -3.17
N GLY A 314 -8.98 -16.24 -3.32
CA GLY A 314 -9.98 -16.47 -2.26
C GLY A 314 -9.34 -17.11 -1.03
N THR A 315 -8.55 -18.17 -1.21
CA THR A 315 -7.80 -18.81 -0.11
C THR A 315 -6.86 -17.84 0.59
N ALA A 316 -6.08 -17.04 -0.16
CA ALA A 316 -5.17 -16.07 0.42
C ALA A 316 -5.91 -14.97 1.21
N THR A 317 -7.05 -14.51 0.70
CA THR A 317 -7.89 -13.49 1.36
C THR A 317 -8.46 -14.01 2.68
N THR A 318 -9.05 -15.20 2.67
CA THR A 318 -9.58 -15.86 3.87
C THR A 318 -8.47 -16.13 4.88
N SER A 319 -7.28 -16.54 4.42
CA SER A 319 -6.11 -16.74 5.27
C SER A 319 -5.70 -15.45 5.98
N THR A 320 -5.66 -14.32 5.27
CA THR A 320 -5.36 -13.00 5.84
C THR A 320 -6.34 -12.60 6.93
N ILE A 321 -7.64 -12.83 6.71
CA ILE A 321 -8.70 -12.50 7.68
C ILE A 321 -8.60 -13.40 8.92
N ASN A 322 -8.39 -14.71 8.73
CA ASN A 322 -8.44 -15.69 9.82
C ASN A 322 -7.13 -15.79 10.62
N ASN A 323 -5.96 -15.58 10.02
CA ASN A 323 -4.68 -15.80 10.70
C ASN A 323 -4.28 -14.66 11.64
N ASN A 324 -4.96 -13.51 11.56
CA ASN A 324 -4.72 -12.42 12.48
C ASN A 324 -5.53 -12.64 13.78
N VAL A 325 -4.87 -13.15 14.83
CA VAL A 325 -5.49 -13.40 16.17
C VAL A 325 -6.05 -12.10 16.77
N TYR A 326 -5.47 -10.95 16.41
CA TYR A 326 -5.95 -9.61 16.75
C TYR A 326 -6.55 -8.89 15.53
N GLY A 327 -7.02 -9.65 14.54
CA GLY A 327 -7.63 -9.10 13.33
C GLY A 327 -8.94 -8.40 13.65
N SER A 328 -9.18 -7.26 13.00
CA SER A 328 -10.34 -6.40 13.25
C SER A 328 -11.67 -7.15 13.17
N TRP A 329 -11.80 -8.14 12.26
CA TRP A 329 -12.99 -8.98 12.17
C TRP A 329 -13.26 -9.76 13.45
N LYS A 330 -12.24 -10.43 14.02
CA LYS A 330 -12.39 -11.20 15.26
C LYS A 330 -12.71 -10.32 16.45
N VAL A 331 -12.13 -9.13 16.51
CA VAL A 331 -12.44 -8.15 17.56
C VAL A 331 -13.89 -7.72 17.45
N TYR A 332 -14.34 -7.34 16.25
CA TYR A 332 -15.73 -6.99 15.98
C TYR A 332 -16.72 -8.12 16.32
N THR A 333 -16.42 -9.38 15.96
CA THR A 333 -17.24 -10.54 16.32
C THR A 333 -17.40 -10.69 17.83
N LYS A 334 -16.31 -10.61 18.60
CA LYS A 334 -16.37 -10.70 20.07
C LYS A 334 -17.16 -9.55 20.69
N GLU A 335 -17.04 -8.35 20.14
CA GLU A 335 -17.81 -7.19 20.62
C GLU A 335 -19.31 -7.34 20.35
N ARG A 336 -19.69 -7.86 19.18
CA ARG A 336 -21.10 -8.17 18.86
C ARG A 336 -21.67 -9.21 19.81
N GLU A 337 -20.95 -10.31 20.02
CA GLU A 337 -21.34 -11.38 20.95
C GLU A 337 -21.49 -10.85 22.38
N ALA A 338 -20.53 -10.05 22.85
CA ALA A 338 -20.59 -9.42 24.18
C ALA A 338 -21.76 -8.44 24.31
N ALA A 339 -22.13 -7.75 23.23
CA ALA A 339 -23.30 -6.88 23.15
C ALA A 339 -24.62 -7.65 22.91
N LYS A 340 -24.60 -8.99 22.92
CA LYS A 340 -25.76 -9.87 22.64
C LYS A 340 -26.45 -9.58 21.31
N LYS A 341 -25.68 -9.13 20.32
CA LYS A 341 -26.19 -8.87 18.97
C LYS A 341 -26.05 -10.12 18.08
N PRO A 342 -26.76 -10.18 16.92
CA PRO A 342 -26.63 -11.30 16.00
C PRO A 342 -25.18 -11.59 15.63
N THR A 343 -24.83 -12.88 15.54
CA THR A 343 -23.49 -13.32 15.15
C THR A 343 -23.15 -12.77 13.75
N PRO A 344 -22.03 -12.03 13.61
CA PRO A 344 -21.65 -11.49 12.32
C PRO A 344 -21.50 -12.53 11.21
N GLU A 345 -21.96 -12.17 10.02
CA GLU A 345 -21.82 -12.98 8.82
C GLU A 345 -20.86 -12.28 7.85
N LEU A 346 -19.70 -12.88 7.58
CA LEU A 346 -18.71 -12.28 6.70
C LEU A 346 -19.09 -12.51 5.23
N ILE A 347 -19.63 -11.47 4.58
CA ILE A 347 -20.03 -11.53 3.16
C ILE A 347 -19.07 -10.71 2.31
N GLU A 348 -18.52 -11.30 1.25
CA GLU A 348 -17.73 -10.57 0.26
C GLU A 348 -18.63 -9.84 -0.73
N ILE A 349 -18.29 -8.60 -1.05
CA ILE A 349 -18.94 -7.84 -2.12
C ILE A 349 -18.19 -8.14 -3.42
N GLU A 350 -18.66 -9.14 -4.16
CA GLU A 350 -17.96 -9.68 -5.34
C GLU A 350 -17.62 -8.61 -6.39
N THR A 351 -18.54 -7.65 -6.62
CA THR A 351 -18.34 -6.53 -7.57
C THR A 351 -17.18 -5.61 -7.19
N ARG A 352 -16.68 -5.72 -5.95
CA ARG A 352 -15.60 -4.90 -5.41
C ARG A 352 -14.26 -5.63 -5.38
N ARG A 353 -14.20 -6.92 -5.74
CA ARG A 353 -12.96 -7.68 -5.87
C ARG A 353 -12.18 -7.21 -7.10
N ARG A 354 -10.89 -6.92 -6.94
CA ARG A 354 -9.98 -6.55 -8.03
C ARG A 354 -8.66 -7.31 -7.94
N TYR A 355 -8.13 -7.68 -9.10
CA TYR A 355 -6.84 -8.35 -9.25
C TYR A 355 -5.81 -7.39 -9.82
N PHE A 356 -4.56 -7.51 -9.37
CA PHE A 356 -3.44 -6.69 -9.82
C PHE A 356 -2.21 -7.58 -10.01
N ASP A 357 -1.35 -7.22 -10.95
CA ASP A 357 -0.04 -7.85 -11.13
C ASP A 357 1.08 -7.08 -10.41
N ASP A 358 0.80 -5.86 -9.92
CA ASP A 358 1.75 -5.01 -9.20
C ASP A 358 1.19 -4.54 -7.85
N GLU A 359 2.03 -4.59 -6.80
CA GLU A 359 1.65 -4.20 -5.44
C GLU A 359 1.35 -2.70 -5.37
N TYR A 360 2.13 -1.86 -6.06
CA TYR A 360 1.98 -0.42 -5.98
C TYR A 360 0.66 0.04 -6.62
N GLU A 361 0.29 -0.49 -7.78
CA GLU A 361 -1.02 -0.23 -8.41
C GLU A 361 -2.19 -0.68 -7.52
N MET A 362 -2.09 -1.85 -6.89
CA MET A 362 -3.09 -2.29 -5.90
C MET A 362 -3.18 -1.29 -4.73
N MET A 363 -2.05 -0.82 -4.21
CA MET A 363 -2.02 0.12 -3.07
C MET A 363 -2.62 1.49 -3.41
N LYS A 364 -2.55 1.94 -4.66
CA LYS A 364 -3.27 3.15 -5.11
C LYS A 364 -4.77 2.99 -4.93
N VAL A 365 -5.33 1.90 -5.47
CA VAL A 365 -6.77 1.63 -5.37
C VAL A 365 -7.19 1.35 -3.92
N TYR A 366 -6.36 0.62 -3.16
CA TYR A 366 -6.64 0.33 -1.75
C TYR A 366 -6.71 1.61 -0.90
N SER A 367 -5.72 2.50 -1.01
CA SER A 367 -5.69 3.76 -0.26
C SER A 367 -6.83 4.71 -0.68
N ALA A 368 -7.16 4.76 -1.98
CA ALA A 368 -8.32 5.47 -2.49
C ALA A 368 -9.64 4.97 -1.88
N ARG A 369 -9.81 3.63 -1.83
CA ARG A 369 -10.98 2.98 -1.21
C ARG A 369 -11.08 3.26 0.28
N GLN A 370 -9.99 3.10 1.03
CA GLN A 370 -9.97 3.40 2.46
C GLN A 370 -10.30 4.88 2.73
N THR A 371 -9.77 5.80 1.93
CA THR A 371 -10.01 7.24 2.07
C THR A 371 -11.44 7.62 1.69
N THR A 372 -12.01 6.99 0.67
CA THR A 372 -13.43 7.19 0.31
C THR A 372 -14.35 6.73 1.43
N THR A 373 -14.10 5.54 2.01
CA THR A 373 -14.82 5.09 3.21
C THR A 373 -14.67 6.06 4.38
N LEU A 374 -13.47 6.61 4.60
CA LEU A 374 -13.23 7.62 5.62
C LEU A 374 -14.08 8.88 5.39
N PHE A 375 -14.21 9.33 4.15
CA PHE A 375 -15.09 10.44 3.79
C PHE A 375 -16.56 10.11 4.01
N GLN A 376 -17.03 8.91 3.66
CA GLN A 376 -18.40 8.50 3.95
C GLN A 376 -18.68 8.42 5.46
N MET A 377 -17.71 7.97 6.26
CA MET A 377 -17.83 7.97 7.73
C MET A 377 -17.97 9.39 8.31
N LEU A 378 -17.31 10.40 7.73
CA LEU A 378 -17.42 11.79 8.15
C LEU A 378 -18.82 12.39 7.90
N LEU A 379 -19.63 11.77 7.03
CA LEU A 379 -20.98 12.25 6.72
C LEU A 379 -22.01 11.83 7.78
N TRP A 380 -21.67 10.95 8.73
CA TRP A 380 -22.56 10.64 9.87
C TRP A 380 -22.67 11.84 10.82
N PRO A 381 -23.88 12.22 11.33
CA PRO A 381 -25.14 11.50 11.30
C PRO A 381 -26.12 11.89 10.17
N GLU A 382 -25.61 12.43 9.07
CA GLU A 382 -26.44 12.92 7.94
C GLU A 382 -26.71 11.84 6.89
N THR A 383 -26.40 10.58 7.22
CA THR A 383 -26.64 9.42 6.38
C THR A 383 -27.70 8.52 7.02
N THR A 384 -28.39 7.73 6.20
CA THR A 384 -29.43 6.79 6.64
C THR A 384 -28.92 5.77 7.66
N ILE A 385 -27.66 5.36 7.50
CA ILE A 385 -26.97 4.42 8.38
C ILE A 385 -25.54 4.87 8.66
N LYS A 386 -24.99 4.41 9.78
CA LYS A 386 -23.60 4.61 10.15
C LYS A 386 -22.71 3.59 9.41
N ILE A 387 -21.53 4.04 9.01
CA ILE A 387 -20.48 3.17 8.48
C ILE A 387 -19.51 2.79 9.61
N ILE A 388 -19.22 1.50 9.74
CA ILE A 388 -18.23 0.95 10.66
C ILE A 388 -17.06 0.41 9.84
N SER A 389 -15.94 1.15 9.77
CA SER A 389 -14.73 0.66 9.13
C SER A 389 -13.93 -0.22 10.08
N LEU A 390 -13.75 -1.49 9.73
CA LEU A 390 -12.90 -2.42 10.47
C LEU A 390 -11.41 -2.20 10.19
N ASN A 391 -11.06 -1.55 9.08
CA ASN A 391 -9.71 -1.02 8.89
C ASN A 391 -9.60 0.31 9.64
N THR A 392 -8.94 0.31 10.79
CA THR A 392 -8.73 1.52 11.58
C THR A 392 -7.61 2.38 11.03
N MET A 393 -6.49 1.75 10.66
CA MET A 393 -5.37 2.46 10.04
C MET A 393 -5.65 2.65 8.54
N VAL A 394 -5.91 3.89 8.15
CA VAL A 394 -6.28 4.30 6.78
C VAL A 394 -5.07 4.93 6.09
N ASN A 395 -4.59 4.32 5.00
CA ASN A 395 -3.54 4.90 4.18
C ASN A 395 -4.11 6.01 3.30
N PHE A 396 -3.47 7.17 3.30
CA PHE A 396 -3.85 8.27 2.42
C PHE A 396 -3.40 8.02 0.97
N PRO A 397 -4.14 8.53 -0.03
CA PRO A 397 -3.92 8.22 -1.44
C PRO A 397 -2.86 9.15 -2.04
N ASN A 398 -1.73 9.31 -1.36
CA ASN A 398 -0.69 10.26 -1.76
C ASN A 398 -0.13 9.91 -3.14
N GLY A 399 -0.48 10.71 -4.14
CA GLY A 399 -0.12 10.45 -5.53
C GLY A 399 -1.07 9.52 -6.30
N ALA A 400 -2.14 9.02 -5.67
CA ALA A 400 -3.22 8.25 -6.29
C ALA A 400 -4.54 9.04 -6.36
N TYR A 401 -4.46 10.31 -6.79
CA TYR A 401 -5.63 11.19 -6.81
C TYR A 401 -6.63 10.82 -7.90
N ARG A 402 -6.17 10.20 -9.00
CA ARG A 402 -7.05 9.66 -10.04
C ARG A 402 -7.89 8.51 -9.47
N GLU A 403 -7.23 7.55 -8.83
CA GLU A 403 -7.89 6.39 -8.23
C GLU A 403 -8.85 6.82 -7.11
N LEU A 404 -8.51 7.89 -6.36
CA LEU A 404 -9.42 8.49 -5.39
C LEU A 404 -10.68 9.07 -6.04
N VAL A 405 -10.54 9.87 -7.11
CA VAL A 405 -11.69 10.45 -7.81
C VAL A 405 -12.59 9.37 -8.39
N GLU A 406 -12.00 8.37 -9.06
CA GLU A 406 -12.75 7.21 -9.60
C GLU A 406 -13.53 6.47 -8.51
N GLU A 407 -12.93 6.28 -7.33
CA GLU A 407 -13.59 5.58 -6.24
C GLU A 407 -14.67 6.42 -5.55
N MET A 408 -14.44 7.72 -5.39
CA MET A 408 -15.45 8.66 -4.91
C MET A 408 -16.67 8.70 -5.85
N ASP A 409 -16.43 8.68 -7.17
CA ASP A 409 -17.47 8.62 -8.19
C ASP A 409 -18.29 7.32 -8.09
N LEU A 410 -17.63 6.17 -7.88
CA LEU A 410 -18.31 4.89 -7.65
C LEU A 410 -19.21 4.89 -6.40
N CYS A 411 -18.86 5.69 -5.40
CA CYS A 411 -19.64 5.86 -4.18
C CYS A 411 -20.60 7.07 -4.23
N SER A 412 -20.72 7.76 -5.36
CA SER A 412 -21.52 8.99 -5.53
C SER A 412 -21.19 10.08 -4.49
N VAL A 413 -19.92 10.20 -4.09
CA VAL A 413 -19.43 11.22 -3.16
C VAL A 413 -18.58 12.25 -3.91
N GLU A 414 -18.68 13.52 -3.54
CA GLU A 414 -17.87 14.60 -4.10
C GLU A 414 -17.21 15.43 -3.00
N LEU A 415 -15.97 15.87 -3.26
CA LEU A 415 -15.25 16.87 -2.47
C LEU A 415 -14.89 18.06 -3.37
N ARG A 416 -15.38 19.26 -3.02
CA ARG A 416 -15.06 20.49 -3.75
C ARG A 416 -15.09 21.71 -2.85
N ILE A 417 -14.55 22.82 -3.33
CA ILE A 417 -14.71 24.12 -2.67
C ILE A 417 -16.04 24.73 -3.12
N GLN A 418 -16.96 24.93 -2.18
CA GLN A 418 -18.21 25.66 -2.46
C GLN A 418 -17.93 27.15 -2.59
N ASP A 419 -17.16 27.74 -1.67
CA ASP A 419 -16.99 29.19 -1.62
C ASP A 419 -15.64 29.62 -1.03
N LYS A 420 -15.21 30.83 -1.38
CA LYS A 420 -14.11 31.53 -0.72
C LYS A 420 -14.71 32.53 0.27
N ILE A 421 -14.55 32.26 1.55
CA ILE A 421 -15.12 33.10 2.61
C ILE A 421 -14.13 34.18 3.07
N SER A 422 -14.68 35.30 3.54
CA SER A 422 -13.92 36.34 4.21
C SER A 422 -13.61 35.93 5.67
N PRO A 423 -12.57 36.51 6.31
CA PRO A 423 -12.29 36.24 7.72
C PRO A 423 -13.48 36.53 8.65
N ALA A 424 -14.27 37.56 8.34
CA ALA A 424 -15.46 37.92 9.11
C ALA A 424 -16.61 36.90 8.97
N ALA A 425 -16.70 36.20 7.83
CA ALA A 425 -17.70 35.15 7.60
C ALA A 425 -17.26 33.76 8.13
N ALA A 426 -16.06 33.64 8.72
CA ALA A 426 -15.51 32.39 9.23
C ALA A 426 -15.90 32.10 10.70
N GLU A 427 -17.02 32.68 11.17
CA GLU A 427 -17.57 32.40 12.50
C GLU A 427 -18.11 30.98 12.58
N LEU A 428 -17.79 30.27 13.65
CA LEU A 428 -18.22 28.89 13.87
C LEU A 428 -19.23 28.82 14.99
N LYS A 429 -20.16 27.86 14.88
CA LYS A 429 -21.04 27.49 15.99
C LYS A 429 -20.19 26.92 17.13
N SER A 430 -20.61 27.20 18.36
CA SER A 430 -19.98 26.65 19.57
C SER A 430 -19.89 25.12 19.48
N GLY A 431 -18.74 24.54 19.85
CA GLY A 431 -18.48 23.10 19.80
C GLY A 431 -17.93 22.55 18.48
N LEU A 432 -17.77 23.39 17.44
CA LEU A 432 -17.16 22.99 16.15
C LEU A 432 -15.67 23.38 16.03
N GLU A 433 -15.00 23.53 17.16
CA GLU A 433 -13.59 23.89 17.24
C GLU A 433 -12.82 22.86 18.06
N ILE A 434 -11.54 22.69 17.75
CA ILE A 434 -10.64 21.93 18.62
C ILE A 434 -10.54 22.67 19.95
N PRO A 435 -10.79 22.00 21.10
CA PRO A 435 -10.81 22.63 22.42
C PRO A 435 -9.39 22.87 22.93
N PHE A 436 -8.72 23.88 22.36
CA PHE A 436 -7.38 24.25 22.81
C PHE A 436 -7.42 24.81 24.23
N LEU A 437 -6.69 24.17 25.14
CA LEU A 437 -6.46 24.64 26.52
C LEU A 437 -5.62 25.93 26.53
N LEU A 438 -4.69 26.01 25.57
CA LEU A 438 -3.81 27.14 25.38
C LEU A 438 -3.48 27.29 23.90
N LYS A 439 -3.57 28.52 23.40
CA LYS A 439 -3.12 28.86 22.03
C LYS A 439 -1.72 29.46 22.09
N PRO A 440 -0.90 29.25 21.04
CA PRO A 440 0.42 29.82 20.98
C PRO A 440 0.37 31.33 20.80
N GLU A 441 1.34 32.01 21.41
CA GLU A 441 1.64 33.40 21.10
C GLU A 441 2.33 33.51 19.74
N GLN A 442 2.33 34.71 19.14
CA GLN A 442 2.92 34.91 17.83
C GLN A 442 4.42 34.60 17.85
N GLY A 443 4.85 33.66 17.01
CA GLY A 443 6.25 33.23 16.92
C GLY A 443 6.71 32.31 18.06
N GLU A 444 5.81 31.88 18.95
CA GLU A 444 6.14 30.98 20.06
C GLU A 444 6.63 29.61 19.54
N SER A 445 7.63 29.05 20.22
CA SER A 445 8.15 27.71 19.91
C SER A 445 7.37 26.61 20.63
N LEU A 446 7.48 25.35 20.18
CA LEU A 446 6.91 24.21 20.90
C LEU A 446 7.40 24.12 22.35
N TRP A 447 8.69 24.39 22.57
CA TRP A 447 9.29 24.38 23.90
C TRP A 447 8.62 25.39 24.83
N SER A 448 8.51 26.63 24.36
CA SER A 448 7.91 27.74 25.12
C SER A 448 6.43 27.47 25.41
N LEU A 449 5.67 26.98 24.43
CA LEU A 449 4.25 26.66 24.59
C LEU A 449 4.03 25.56 25.63
N LEU A 450 4.79 24.47 25.55
CA LEU A 450 4.70 23.36 26.52
C LEU A 450 5.08 23.83 27.93
N ALA A 451 6.15 24.60 28.08
CA ALA A 451 6.57 25.14 29.38
C ALA A 451 5.50 26.06 29.99
N ARG A 452 4.87 26.91 29.18
CA ARG A 452 3.78 27.80 29.60
C ARG A 452 2.53 27.01 30.01
N GLY A 453 2.21 25.95 29.27
CA GLY A 453 1.16 25.00 29.62
C GLY A 453 1.40 24.31 30.96
N SER A 454 2.60 23.76 31.16
CA SER A 454 2.99 23.12 32.42
C SER A 454 2.89 24.06 33.62
N LYS A 455 3.40 25.28 33.49
CA LYS A 455 3.32 26.28 34.57
C LYS A 455 1.88 26.62 34.93
N LYS A 456 1.01 26.82 33.94
CA LYS A 456 -0.42 27.09 34.17
C LYS A 456 -1.11 25.91 34.87
N ASN A 457 -0.77 24.68 34.48
CA ASN A 457 -1.30 23.46 35.10
C ASN A 457 -0.92 23.35 36.58
N GLU A 458 0.35 23.68 36.91
CA GLU A 458 0.84 23.73 38.29
C GLU A 458 0.13 24.82 39.12
N GLU A 459 -0.10 26.00 38.54
CA GLU A 459 -0.81 27.11 39.20
C GLU A 459 -2.30 26.82 39.46
N GLU A 460 -2.94 26.05 38.58
CA GLU A 460 -4.36 25.67 38.69
C GLU A 460 -4.59 24.38 39.51
N GLU A 461 -3.56 23.85 40.17
CA GLU A 461 -3.56 22.54 40.86
C GLU A 461 -4.08 21.38 39.98
N ASN A 462 -3.95 21.53 38.66
CA ASN A 462 -4.52 20.63 37.70
C ASN A 462 -3.45 19.61 37.29
N VAL A 463 -3.77 18.32 37.44
CA VAL A 463 -2.79 17.22 37.28
C VAL A 463 -2.85 16.62 35.88
N GLU A 464 -3.72 17.13 35.00
CA GLU A 464 -3.90 16.57 33.68
C GLU A 464 -2.72 16.87 32.75
N LYS A 465 -2.07 15.83 32.22
CA LYS A 465 -0.96 16.00 31.29
C LYS A 465 -1.44 16.61 29.97
N MET A 466 -0.62 17.46 29.38
CA MET A 466 -0.91 18.19 28.14
C MET A 466 -0.03 17.71 26.99
N ALA A 467 -0.54 17.85 25.76
CA ALA A 467 0.20 17.63 24.53
C ALA A 467 0.04 18.85 23.60
N ALA A 468 1.09 19.17 22.85
CA ALA A 468 1.08 20.21 21.83
C ALA A 468 0.70 19.62 20.46
N LEU A 469 -0.21 20.29 19.76
CA LEU A 469 -0.47 20.07 18.34
C LEU A 469 0.33 21.08 17.53
N TYR A 470 0.86 20.66 16.38
CA TYR A 470 1.65 21.50 15.48
C TYR A 470 1.45 21.11 14.01
N PHE A 471 1.87 22.00 13.12
CA PHE A 471 2.11 21.66 11.73
C PHE A 471 3.60 21.70 11.40
N VAL A 472 4.06 20.71 10.66
CA VAL A 472 5.25 20.81 9.82
C VAL A 472 4.83 21.41 8.49
N SER A 473 5.43 22.55 8.15
CA SER A 473 4.97 23.39 7.05
C SER A 473 6.13 23.92 6.22
N SER A 474 6.00 23.83 4.90
CA SER A 474 6.83 24.52 3.90
C SER A 474 5.93 24.91 2.71
N PRO A 475 6.44 25.62 1.69
CA PRO A 475 5.67 25.85 0.46
C PRO A 475 5.23 24.54 -0.21
N PHE A 476 5.95 23.43 0.03
CA PHE A 476 5.78 22.17 -0.69
C PHE A 476 5.08 21.08 0.13
N VAL A 477 5.05 21.21 1.46
CA VAL A 477 4.53 20.17 2.35
C VAL A 477 3.72 20.73 3.50
N ILE A 478 2.72 19.97 3.92
CA ILE A 478 1.93 20.18 5.13
C ILE A 478 1.75 18.84 5.84
N TYR A 479 1.92 18.84 7.15
CA TYR A 479 1.74 17.67 8.01
C TYR A 479 1.34 18.14 9.39
N ALA A 480 0.25 17.61 9.93
CA ALA A 480 -0.07 17.84 11.33
C ALA A 480 0.66 16.81 12.19
N GLY A 481 1.07 17.20 13.38
CA GLY A 481 1.67 16.30 14.36
C GLY A 481 1.24 16.67 15.76
N GLN A 482 1.50 15.75 16.69
CA GLN A 482 1.36 15.98 18.13
C GLN A 482 2.64 15.62 18.86
N THR A 483 2.86 16.22 20.03
CA THR A 483 3.98 15.85 20.90
C THR A 483 3.73 16.22 22.36
N ILE A 484 4.30 15.43 23.26
CA ILE A 484 4.46 15.76 24.69
C ILE A 484 5.86 16.29 25.01
N SER A 485 6.74 16.35 24.01
CA SER A 485 8.13 16.79 24.10
C SER A 485 8.42 17.88 23.08
N ALA A 486 9.28 18.82 23.42
CA ALA A 486 9.71 19.85 22.48
C ALA A 486 10.57 19.30 21.33
N ILE A 487 11.15 18.10 21.47
CA ILE A 487 12.01 17.48 20.47
C ILE A 487 11.17 16.54 19.60
N VAL A 488 10.94 16.94 18.34
CA VAL A 488 10.18 16.18 17.33
C VAL A 488 11.06 15.93 16.09
N HIS A 489 10.73 14.87 15.33
CA HIS A 489 11.39 14.50 14.07
C HIS A 489 12.93 14.41 14.17
N THR A 490 13.42 13.44 14.93
CA THR A 490 14.87 13.19 15.11
C THR A 490 15.40 12.18 14.10
N ILE A 491 16.71 12.28 13.79
CA ILE A 491 17.38 11.50 12.72
C ILE A 491 17.28 9.97 12.92
N SER A 492 17.02 9.49 14.13
CA SER A 492 16.94 8.05 14.43
C SER A 492 15.66 7.36 13.91
N SER A 493 14.65 8.10 13.44
CA SER A 493 13.38 7.53 12.96
C SER A 493 13.35 7.37 11.43
N GLY A 494 13.95 6.29 10.91
CA GLY A 494 13.93 5.97 9.47
C GLY A 494 12.56 5.68 8.84
N ARG A 495 11.45 5.92 9.56
CA ARG A 495 10.06 5.76 9.11
C ARG A 495 9.21 7.03 9.29
N ASP A 496 9.81 8.13 9.74
CA ASP A 496 9.13 9.40 9.93
C ASP A 496 8.98 10.14 8.57
N PRO A 497 7.75 10.44 8.12
CA PRO A 497 7.52 11.10 6.83
C PRO A 497 8.20 12.47 6.72
N VAL A 498 8.37 13.18 7.84
CA VAL A 498 9.05 14.48 7.88
C VAL A 498 10.55 14.32 7.66
N MET A 499 11.14 13.27 8.25
CA MET A 499 12.55 12.95 8.04
C MET A 499 12.81 12.40 6.64
N ASP A 500 11.88 11.60 6.10
CA ASP A 500 11.94 11.12 4.72
C ASP A 500 11.85 12.27 3.72
N TYR A 501 10.96 13.25 3.96
CA TYR A 501 10.95 14.51 3.22
C TYR A 501 12.29 15.23 3.36
N LYS A 502 12.79 15.44 4.59
CA LYS A 502 14.07 16.14 4.82
C LYS A 502 15.23 15.53 4.05
N GLY A 503 15.30 14.20 3.97
CA GLY A 503 16.35 13.48 3.25
C GLY A 503 16.20 13.52 1.72
N ASN A 504 14.97 13.67 1.21
CA ASN A 504 14.65 13.54 -0.22
C ASN A 504 14.06 14.80 -0.87
N LYS A 505 14.04 15.94 -0.16
CA LYS A 505 13.42 17.19 -0.62
C LYS A 505 14.17 17.91 -1.76
N GLY A 506 15.40 17.50 -2.05
CA GLY A 506 16.26 18.16 -3.04
C GLY A 506 16.46 19.65 -2.69
N ASN A 507 16.16 20.53 -3.65
CA ASN A 507 16.32 21.99 -3.50
C ASN A 507 15.15 22.68 -2.78
N HIS A 508 14.16 21.94 -2.28
CA HIS A 508 13.05 22.56 -1.54
C HIS A 508 13.54 23.15 -0.20
N PRO A 509 12.95 24.27 0.27
CA PRO A 509 13.29 24.86 1.55
C PRO A 509 13.03 23.90 2.72
N ASP A 510 13.74 24.13 3.82
CA ASP A 510 13.47 23.41 5.06
C ASP A 510 12.06 23.69 5.58
N TYR A 511 11.49 22.69 6.24
CA TYR A 511 10.21 22.84 6.90
C TYR A 511 10.37 23.64 8.19
N LYS A 512 9.30 24.30 8.60
CA LYS A 512 9.14 24.90 9.93
C LYS A 512 8.14 24.09 10.75
N ILE A 513 8.36 24.04 12.05
CA ILE A 513 7.40 23.48 13.01
C ILE A 513 6.63 24.65 13.62
N ILE A 514 5.31 24.64 13.44
CA ILE A 514 4.42 25.73 13.82
C ILE A 514 3.45 25.20 14.87
N PRO A 515 3.58 25.61 16.14
CA PRO A 515 2.63 25.24 17.17
C PRO A 515 1.23 25.75 16.84
N ILE A 516 0.22 24.98 17.20
CA ILE A 516 -1.20 25.33 16.98
C ILE A 516 -1.94 25.49 18.30
N GLY A 517 -1.61 24.68 19.30
CA GLY A 517 -2.15 24.81 20.65
C GLY A 517 -1.94 23.56 21.49
N LEU A 518 -2.31 23.67 22.76
CA LEU A 518 -2.28 22.58 23.72
C LEU A 518 -3.65 21.94 23.86
N VAL A 519 -3.66 20.62 24.02
CA VAL A 519 -4.83 19.78 24.31
C VAL A 519 -4.47 18.80 25.42
N LEU A 520 -5.48 18.12 25.97
CA LEU A 520 -5.24 17.05 26.92
C LEU A 520 -4.47 15.90 26.25
N GLU A 521 -3.47 15.35 26.95
CA GLU A 521 -2.60 14.30 26.42
C GLU A 521 -3.42 13.08 25.95
N LYS A 522 -4.49 12.72 26.68
CA LYS A 522 -5.38 11.60 26.32
C LYS A 522 -6.12 11.79 24.99
N GLU A 523 -6.30 13.03 24.55
CA GLU A 523 -7.04 13.37 23.32
C GLU A 523 -6.13 13.75 22.15
N ARG A 524 -4.80 13.79 22.35
CA ARG A 524 -3.85 14.29 21.36
C ARG A 524 -3.98 13.64 19.98
N TYR A 525 -4.19 12.32 19.94
CA TYR A 525 -4.35 11.57 18.70
C TYR A 525 -5.68 11.84 18.01
N LYS A 526 -6.74 12.09 18.78
CA LYS A 526 -8.04 12.51 18.24
C LYS A 526 -7.87 13.83 17.49
N TRP A 527 -7.27 14.82 18.14
CA TRP A 527 -7.14 16.14 17.53
C TRP A 527 -6.10 16.19 16.41
N GLU A 528 -5.03 15.39 16.50
CA GLU A 528 -4.08 15.16 15.39
C GLU A 528 -4.80 14.58 14.15
N PHE A 529 -5.68 13.59 14.32
CA PHE A 529 -6.48 13.02 13.22
C PHE A 529 -7.27 14.11 12.48
N HIS A 530 -7.97 15.00 13.20
CA HIS A 530 -8.77 16.07 12.58
C HIS A 530 -7.88 17.03 11.77
N LEU A 531 -6.68 17.37 12.28
CA LEU A 531 -5.73 18.20 11.57
C LEU A 531 -5.09 17.49 10.36
N HIS A 532 -4.86 16.16 10.43
CA HIS A 532 -4.45 15.35 9.28
C HIS A 532 -5.50 15.39 8.17
N MET A 533 -6.78 15.30 8.51
CA MET A 533 -7.86 15.43 7.54
C MET A 533 -7.89 16.81 6.90
N CYS A 534 -7.67 17.87 7.66
CA CYS A 534 -7.54 19.23 7.12
C CYS A 534 -6.36 19.33 6.14
N ALA A 535 -5.20 18.77 6.50
CA ALA A 535 -4.00 18.75 5.65
C ALA A 535 -4.24 17.97 4.34
N LEU A 536 -4.92 16.81 4.42
CA LEU A 536 -5.29 16.01 3.26
C LEU A 536 -6.24 16.78 2.34
N ILE A 537 -7.33 17.34 2.87
CA ILE A 537 -8.32 18.09 2.07
C ILE A 537 -7.65 19.31 1.42
N ALA A 538 -6.82 20.05 2.15
CA ALA A 538 -6.07 21.17 1.61
C ALA A 538 -5.14 20.76 0.45
N SER A 539 -4.48 19.61 0.58
CA SER A 539 -3.63 19.03 -0.47
C SER A 539 -4.45 18.60 -1.70
N LEU A 540 -5.56 17.89 -1.50
CA LEU A 540 -6.43 17.38 -2.58
C LEU A 540 -7.06 18.52 -3.39
N LEU A 541 -7.47 19.60 -2.71
CA LEU A 541 -8.08 20.78 -3.32
C LEU A 541 -7.06 21.83 -3.77
N LYS A 542 -5.75 21.52 -3.68
CA LYS A 542 -4.64 22.44 -4.02
C LYS A 542 -4.86 23.83 -3.42
N LEU A 543 -5.07 23.88 -2.11
CA LEU A 543 -5.15 25.14 -1.37
C LEU A 543 -3.75 25.71 -1.15
N LYS A 544 -3.66 27.03 -1.01
CA LYS A 544 -2.41 27.67 -0.60
C LYS A 544 -2.09 27.29 0.84
N ASN A 545 -0.82 27.26 1.18
CA ASN A 545 -0.40 27.07 2.55
C ASN A 545 -0.74 28.33 3.38
N CYS A 546 -1.68 28.20 4.31
CA CYS A 546 -2.15 29.28 5.17
C CYS A 546 -1.70 29.13 6.63
N ILE A 547 -0.84 28.16 6.94
CA ILE A 547 -0.41 27.89 8.32
C ILE A 547 0.55 28.99 8.82
N ASN A 548 1.45 29.44 7.94
CA ASN A 548 2.43 30.51 8.17
C ASN A 548 2.55 31.37 6.90
N PRO A 549 1.49 32.14 6.56
CA PRO A 549 1.39 32.83 5.27
C PRO A 549 2.48 33.88 5.05
N ALA A 550 3.05 34.44 6.12
CA ALA A 550 4.15 35.41 6.04
C ALA A 550 5.44 34.83 5.43
N ASP A 551 5.60 33.50 5.49
CA ASP A 551 6.76 32.80 4.95
C ASP A 551 6.60 32.44 3.46
N TYR A 552 5.42 32.67 2.88
CA TYR A 552 5.06 32.16 1.56
C TYR A 552 4.64 33.25 0.59
N SER A 553 5.16 33.14 -0.63
CA SER A 553 4.80 34.02 -1.72
C SER A 553 3.48 33.61 -2.36
N SER A 554 2.82 34.53 -3.05
CA SER A 554 1.59 34.23 -3.78
C SER A 554 1.82 33.28 -4.98
N SER A 555 3.07 33.16 -5.44
CA SER A 555 3.56 32.28 -6.51
C SER A 555 4.00 30.90 -6.02
N ASP A 556 4.03 30.67 -4.71
CA ASP A 556 4.47 29.40 -4.14
C ASP A 556 3.55 28.22 -4.52
N PRO A 557 4.10 27.00 -4.56
CA PRO A 557 3.33 25.80 -4.88
C PRO A 557 2.26 25.50 -3.81
N HIS A 558 1.35 24.60 -4.16
CA HIS A 558 0.36 24.08 -3.22
C HIS A 558 0.99 22.93 -2.43
N PRO A 559 1.00 22.97 -1.08
CA PRO A 559 1.68 21.98 -0.27
C PRO A 559 0.98 20.62 -0.38
N LEU A 560 1.79 19.56 -0.36
CA LEU A 560 1.30 18.19 -0.31
C LEU A 560 1.19 17.70 1.13
N CYS A 561 0.13 16.95 1.41
CA CYS A 561 0.06 16.17 2.64
C CYS A 561 1.14 15.10 2.60
N ILE A 562 2.15 15.20 3.46
CA ILE A 562 3.19 14.16 3.60
C ILE A 562 2.82 13.07 4.60
N ASN A 563 1.73 13.27 5.34
CA ASN A 563 1.20 12.19 6.18
C ASN A 563 0.76 11.03 5.28
N ARG A 564 1.10 9.80 5.66
CA ARG A 564 0.79 8.60 4.87
C ARG A 564 -0.37 7.80 5.43
N GLN A 565 -0.70 7.99 6.70
CA GLN A 565 -1.69 7.16 7.37
C GLN A 565 -2.39 7.93 8.50
N THR A 566 -3.65 7.59 8.75
CA THR A 566 -4.40 8.11 9.88
C THR A 566 -5.22 7.00 10.54
N ASN A 567 -5.87 7.28 11.68
CA ASN A 567 -6.67 6.31 12.41
C ASN A 567 -8.16 6.72 12.45
N SER A 568 -9.01 5.97 11.76
CA SER A 568 -10.45 6.24 11.65
C SER A 568 -11.22 6.07 12.96
N SER A 569 -10.63 5.46 14.00
CA SER A 569 -11.28 5.29 15.32
C SER A 569 -11.59 6.61 16.02
N PHE A 570 -10.94 7.69 15.61
CA PHE A 570 -11.12 9.03 16.16
C PHE A 570 -12.26 9.82 15.50
N ILE A 571 -12.97 9.23 14.52
CA ILE A 571 -14.19 9.82 13.96
C ILE A 571 -15.35 9.69 14.95
N ASP A 572 -16.08 10.79 15.11
CA ASP A 572 -17.35 10.89 15.80
C ASP A 572 -18.33 11.81 15.03
N LYS A 573 -19.54 11.98 15.58
CA LYS A 573 -20.63 12.79 14.99
C LYS A 573 -20.26 14.26 14.78
N GLN A 574 -19.23 14.77 15.47
CA GLN A 574 -18.80 16.17 15.38
C GLN A 574 -17.59 16.34 14.46
N SER A 575 -16.91 15.25 14.07
CA SER A 575 -15.65 15.30 13.33
C SER A 575 -15.70 16.14 12.06
N TRP A 576 -16.73 15.98 11.23
CA TRP A 576 -16.86 16.78 10.01
C TRP A 576 -17.05 18.27 10.32
N GLY A 577 -17.87 18.62 11.30
CA GLY A 577 -18.06 20.02 11.71
C GLY A 577 -16.76 20.67 12.21
N ILE A 578 -15.93 19.93 12.94
CA ILE A 578 -14.62 20.40 13.41
C ILE A 578 -13.63 20.56 12.26
N ILE A 579 -13.55 19.58 11.35
CA ILE A 579 -12.69 19.65 10.16
C ILE A 579 -13.10 20.82 9.26
N HIS A 580 -14.38 20.88 8.91
CA HIS A 580 -14.96 21.96 8.11
C HIS A 580 -14.73 23.32 8.74
N GLY A 581 -14.94 23.43 10.06
CA GLY A 581 -14.69 24.67 10.79
C GLY A 581 -13.24 25.12 10.76
N TYR A 582 -12.29 24.18 10.87
CA TYR A 582 -10.87 24.48 10.72
C TYR A 582 -10.53 24.95 9.29
N MET A 583 -11.11 24.32 8.26
CA MET A 583 -10.95 24.74 6.86
C MET A 583 -11.49 26.16 6.63
N MET A 584 -12.65 26.49 7.21
CA MET A 584 -13.20 27.84 7.17
C MET A 584 -12.28 28.85 7.87
N LYS A 585 -11.86 28.59 9.12
CA LYS A 585 -11.07 29.56 9.90
C LYS A 585 -9.65 29.76 9.40
N LYS A 586 -8.99 28.70 8.95
CA LYS A 586 -7.55 28.75 8.60
C LYS A 586 -7.29 28.84 7.11
N PHE A 587 -8.06 28.12 6.30
CA PHE A 587 -7.91 28.15 4.84
C PHE A 587 -8.88 29.12 4.18
N LEU A 588 -9.83 29.69 4.93
CA LEU A 588 -10.83 30.65 4.45
C LEU A 588 -11.59 30.10 3.24
N VAL A 589 -12.00 28.84 3.32
CA VAL A 589 -12.79 28.16 2.28
C VAL A 589 -13.95 27.43 2.92
N ASN A 590 -15.12 27.49 2.26
CA ASN A 590 -16.22 26.60 2.56
C ASN A 590 -16.08 25.35 1.69
N VAL A 591 -15.84 24.20 2.33
CA VAL A 591 -15.63 22.92 1.64
C VAL A 591 -16.93 22.13 1.64
N TYR A 592 -17.33 21.65 0.47
CA TYR A 592 -18.40 20.69 0.29
C TYR A 592 -17.83 19.27 0.30
N LEU A 593 -18.36 18.43 1.19
CA LEU A 593 -18.26 16.98 1.14
C LEU A 593 -19.69 16.45 1.21
N GLY A 594 -20.12 15.68 0.22
CA GLY A 594 -21.51 15.24 0.12
C GLY A 594 -21.79 14.44 -1.15
N PRO A 595 -23.07 14.24 -1.51
CA PRO A 595 -23.44 13.52 -2.72
C PRO A 595 -22.92 14.24 -3.97
N LYS A 596 -22.57 13.48 -5.01
CA LYS A 596 -22.18 14.06 -6.29
C LYS A 596 -23.37 14.80 -6.89
N VAL A 597 -23.25 16.12 -7.04
CA VAL A 597 -24.27 16.93 -7.72
C VAL A 597 -24.13 16.66 -9.21
N LEU A 598 -25.20 16.20 -9.86
CA LEU A 598 -25.23 16.08 -11.32
C LEU A 598 -25.03 17.49 -11.89
N ASP A 599 -23.98 17.67 -12.68
CA ASP A 599 -23.75 18.93 -13.40
C ASP A 599 -25.00 19.17 -14.28
N GLN A 600 -25.81 20.17 -13.93
CA GLN A 600 -27.00 20.60 -14.69
C GLN A 600 -26.60 21.41 -15.93
#